data_AF-A0A196L9F2-F1
#
_entry.id   AF-A0A196L9F2-F1
#
_cell.length_a   1.000
_cell.length_b   1.000
_cell.length_c   1.000
_cell.angle_alpha   90.00
_cell.angle_beta   90.00
_cell.angle_gamma   90.00
#
_symmetry.space_group_name_H-M   'P 1'
#
loop_
_entity.id
_entity.type
_entity.pdbx_description
1 polymer ?
#
loop_
_entity_poly.entity_id
_entity_poly.type
_entity_poly.pdbx_seq_one_letter_code
_entity_poly.pdbx_strand_id
1 'polypeptide(L)'
;MAGRTLLTIYLTPTTSDPRLPAPILVGNLYLVHSGLDQPSRLMGFSAPGEIPIALWAHDALRTPEKARGLHPHFIIRGRVWRHPLTVDALTVRDNSDVIQVVITHTASGKSYRPYVGDDPDRAKRIATSWGNNPHYTAVVKPLHEHQ
;
A
#
# COMPACT_ATOMS: atom_id res chain seq x y z
N MET A 1 13.22 8.16 4.57
CA MET A 1 12.45 6.90 4.70
C MET A 1 11.67 6.70 3.42
N ALA A 2 12.07 5.74 2.56
CA ALA A 2 11.22 5.35 1.44
C ALA A 2 9.93 4.76 2.03
N GLY A 3 8.78 5.39 1.72
CA GLY A 3 7.48 4.87 2.13
C GLY A 3 7.31 3.46 1.59
N ARG A 4 6.88 2.53 2.43
CA ARG A 4 6.62 1.13 2.06
C ARG A 4 5.63 1.11 0.88
N THR A 5 6.01 0.50 -0.24
CA THR A 5 5.13 0.36 -1.42
C THR A 5 3.93 -0.49 -1.06
N LEU A 6 2.74 0.06 -1.29
CA LEU A 6 1.44 -0.59 -1.11
C LEU A 6 0.92 -1.12 -2.45
N LEU A 7 1.16 -0.39 -3.52
CA LEU A 7 0.63 -0.66 -4.85
C LEU A 7 1.67 -0.27 -5.91
N THR A 8 1.85 -1.14 -6.89
CA THR A 8 2.74 -0.92 -8.04
C THR A 8 1.90 -0.92 -9.32
N ILE A 9 2.00 0.16 -10.09
CA ILE A 9 1.30 0.35 -11.36
C ILE A 9 2.28 0.12 -12.50
N TYR A 10 2.02 -0.88 -13.33
CA TYR A 10 2.69 -1.09 -14.61
C TYR A 10 1.86 -0.45 -15.71
N LEU A 11 2.50 0.38 -16.53
CA LEU A 11 1.84 1.12 -17.59
C LEU A 11 2.02 0.40 -18.93
N THR A 12 1.00 0.46 -19.78
CA THR A 12 1.07 -0.06 -21.14
C THR A 12 2.18 0.66 -21.91
N PRO A 13 3.16 -0.05 -22.49
CA PRO A 13 4.23 0.56 -23.27
C PRO A 13 3.68 1.27 -24.52
N THR A 14 4.37 2.32 -24.96
CA THR A 14 4.04 3.00 -26.21
C THR A 14 4.63 2.24 -27.38
N THR A 15 3.94 2.24 -28.53
CA THR A 15 4.45 1.61 -29.77
C THR A 15 5.72 2.27 -30.32
N SER A 16 6.06 3.48 -29.85
CA SER A 16 7.20 4.26 -30.32
C SER A 16 8.45 4.16 -29.46
N ASP A 17 8.38 3.60 -28.25
CA ASP A 17 9.54 3.35 -27.38
C ASP A 17 9.51 1.91 -26.87
N PRO A 18 10.47 1.05 -27.26
CA PRO A 18 10.50 -0.34 -26.82
C PRO A 18 10.87 -0.48 -25.33
N ARG A 19 11.28 0.60 -24.65
CA ARG A 19 11.56 0.57 -23.21
C ARG A 19 10.24 0.64 -22.43
N LEU A 20 10.07 -0.31 -21.51
CA LEU A 20 8.94 -0.29 -20.59
C LEU A 20 8.97 1.00 -19.75
N PRO A 21 7.85 1.73 -19.63
CA PRO A 21 7.76 2.85 -18.69
C PRO A 21 8.14 2.39 -17.28
N ALA A 22 8.82 3.24 -16.52
CA ALA A 22 9.12 2.94 -15.13
C ALA A 22 7.82 2.70 -14.35
N PRO A 23 7.74 1.64 -13.52
CA PRO A 23 6.55 1.37 -12.73
C PRO A 23 6.32 2.50 -11.72
N ILE A 24 5.05 2.86 -11.51
CA ILE A 24 4.68 3.86 -10.51
C ILE A 24 4.51 3.15 -9.17
N LEU A 25 5.33 3.52 -8.20
CA LEU A 25 5.31 2.94 -6.86
C LEU A 25 4.56 3.85 -5.91
N VAL A 26 3.46 3.32 -5.36
CA VAL A 26 2.53 4.04 -4.48
C VAL A 26 2.58 3.42 -3.10
N GLY A 27 2.85 4.24 -2.09
CA GLY A 27 2.90 3.83 -0.70
C GLY A 27 1.62 4.17 0.09
N ASN A 28 1.77 4.19 1.41
CA ASN A 28 0.70 4.58 2.33
C ASN A 28 0.14 5.98 2.02
N LEU A 29 -1.14 6.19 2.33
CA LEU A 29 -1.90 7.40 2.00
C LEU A 29 -1.89 7.73 0.49
N TYR A 30 -1.67 6.71 -0.34
CA TYR A 30 -1.61 6.79 -1.79
C TYR A 30 -0.51 7.72 -2.32
N LEU A 31 0.55 7.96 -1.53
CA LEU A 31 1.66 8.81 -1.93
C LEU A 31 2.57 8.08 -2.91
N VAL A 32 2.83 8.70 -4.06
CA VAL A 32 3.78 8.18 -5.05
C VAL A 32 5.19 8.47 -4.57
N HIS A 33 6.04 7.44 -4.53
CA HIS A 33 7.44 7.56 -4.14
C HIS A 33 8.43 7.23 -5.25
N SER A 34 7.96 6.70 -6.39
CA SER A 34 8.77 6.48 -7.60
C SER A 34 7.89 6.36 -8.85
N GLY A 35 8.49 6.53 -10.03
CA GLY A 35 7.83 6.42 -11.34
C GLY A 35 7.15 7.69 -11.85
N LEU A 36 7.16 8.78 -11.08
CA LEU A 36 6.76 10.13 -11.51
C LEU A 36 7.78 11.17 -11.03
N ASP A 37 8.01 12.19 -11.85
CA ASP A 37 9.01 13.24 -11.57
C ASP A 37 8.60 14.20 -10.44
N GLN A 38 7.34 14.19 -10.04
CA GLN A 38 6.78 15.14 -9.08
C GLN A 38 6.10 14.43 -7.91
N PRO A 39 6.20 14.99 -6.68
CA PRO A 39 5.41 14.54 -5.54
C PRO A 39 3.94 14.52 -5.90
N SER A 40 3.33 13.36 -5.73
CA SER A 40 1.99 13.11 -6.23
C SER A 40 1.26 12.11 -5.33
N ARG A 41 -0.07 12.17 -5.38
CA ARG A 41 -0.95 11.23 -4.68
C ARG A 41 -1.88 10.57 -5.69
N LEU A 42 -1.93 9.25 -5.71
CA LEU A 42 -2.89 8.49 -6.52
C LEU A 42 -4.31 8.72 -5.98
N MET A 43 -5.22 9.11 -6.87
CA MET A 43 -6.64 9.32 -6.56
C MET A 43 -7.48 8.11 -6.99
N GLY A 44 -7.26 7.62 -8.20
CA GLY A 44 -8.04 6.55 -8.81
C GLY A 44 -7.75 6.41 -10.29
N PHE A 45 -8.67 5.81 -11.03
CA PHE A 45 -8.51 5.47 -12.44
C PHE A 45 -9.78 5.81 -13.21
N SER A 46 -9.65 6.26 -14.47
CA SER A 46 -10.79 6.50 -15.37
C SER A 46 -10.66 5.72 -16.68
N ALA A 47 -11.79 5.47 -17.34
CA ALA A 47 -11.79 4.86 -18.67
C ALA A 47 -11.21 5.83 -19.72
N PRO A 48 -10.69 5.30 -20.85
CA PRO A 48 -10.29 6.12 -21.99
C PRO A 48 -11.44 7.03 -22.46
N GLY A 49 -11.16 8.32 -22.65
CA GLY A 49 -12.16 9.31 -23.03
C GLY A 49 -12.99 9.88 -21.87
N GLU A 50 -12.89 9.31 -20.67
CA GLU A 50 -13.64 9.76 -19.49
C GLU A 50 -12.77 10.59 -18.53
N ILE A 51 -13.41 11.61 -17.94
CA ILE A 51 -12.85 12.45 -16.86
C ILE A 51 -13.20 11.90 -15.46
N PRO A 52 -14.42 11.39 -15.20
CA PRO A 52 -14.77 10.87 -13.88
C PRO A 52 -13.94 9.66 -13.46
N ILE A 53 -13.66 9.52 -12.16
CA ILE A 53 -13.01 8.35 -11.59
C ILE A 53 -14.00 7.17 -11.60
N ALA A 54 -13.65 6.12 -12.35
CA ALA A 54 -14.41 4.87 -12.44
C ALA A 54 -14.00 3.86 -11.35
N LEU A 55 -12.74 3.91 -10.90
CA LEU A 55 -12.21 3.06 -9.83
C LEU A 55 -11.36 3.90 -8.88
N TRP A 56 -11.72 3.97 -7.61
CA TRP A 56 -10.93 4.69 -6.62
C TRP A 56 -9.69 3.90 -6.20
N ALA A 57 -8.62 4.59 -5.80
CA ALA A 57 -7.36 3.95 -5.41
C ALA A 57 -7.54 2.94 -4.25
N HIS A 58 -8.46 3.21 -3.32
CA HIS A 58 -8.76 2.32 -2.20
C HIS A 58 -9.50 1.05 -2.63
N ASP A 59 -10.37 1.15 -3.64
CA ASP A 59 -11.09 0.00 -4.21
C ASP A 59 -10.16 -0.88 -5.06
N ALA A 60 -9.21 -0.25 -5.75
CA ALA A 60 -8.18 -0.95 -6.53
C ALA A 60 -7.26 -1.83 -5.68
N LEU A 61 -7.14 -1.57 -4.37
CA LEU A 61 -6.42 -2.47 -3.45
C LEU A 61 -7.12 -3.82 -3.29
N ARG A 62 -8.45 -3.86 -3.43
CA ARG A 62 -9.27 -5.07 -3.26
C ARG A 62 -9.52 -5.78 -4.58
N THR A 63 -9.53 -5.04 -5.68
CA THR A 63 -9.85 -5.52 -7.03
C THR A 63 -8.85 -4.97 -8.05
N PRO A 64 -7.54 -5.28 -7.91
CA PRO A 64 -6.50 -4.69 -8.75
C PRO A 64 -6.68 -4.97 -10.24
N GLU A 65 -7.29 -6.11 -10.59
CA GLU A 65 -7.59 -6.50 -11.96
C GLU A 65 -8.52 -5.50 -12.68
N LYS A 66 -9.38 -4.80 -11.95
CA LYS A 66 -10.30 -3.79 -12.53
C LYS A 66 -9.61 -2.51 -12.99
N ALA A 67 -8.37 -2.28 -12.57
CA ALA A 67 -7.63 -1.10 -12.99
C ALA A 67 -7.06 -1.24 -14.41
N ARG A 68 -6.98 -2.47 -14.95
CA ARG A 68 -6.39 -2.73 -16.27
C ARG A 68 -7.14 -1.98 -17.38
N GLY A 69 -6.38 -1.32 -18.25
CA GLY A 69 -6.91 -0.51 -19.35
C GLY A 69 -7.39 0.89 -18.95
N LEU A 70 -7.36 1.25 -17.66
CA LEU A 70 -7.75 2.57 -17.18
C LEU A 70 -6.56 3.53 -17.08
N HIS A 71 -6.81 4.83 -17.08
CA HIS A 71 -5.81 5.87 -16.87
C HIS A 71 -5.69 6.22 -15.38
N PRO A 72 -4.50 6.10 -14.76
CA PRO A 72 -4.32 6.53 -13.39
C PRO A 72 -4.37 8.06 -13.26
N HIS A 73 -5.04 8.53 -12.22
CA HIS A 73 -5.22 9.94 -11.87
C HIS A 73 -4.46 10.27 -10.61
N PHE A 74 -3.77 11.39 -10.65
CA PHE A 74 -2.93 11.86 -9.56
C PHE A 74 -3.31 13.29 -9.17
N ILE A 75 -3.14 13.61 -7.89
CA ILE A 75 -3.05 15.00 -7.44
C ILE A 75 -1.58 15.40 -7.47
N ILE A 76 -1.23 16.37 -8.30
CA ILE A 76 0.12 16.94 -8.42
C ILE A 76 0.02 18.44 -8.13
N ARG A 77 0.72 18.91 -7.10
CA ARG A 77 0.69 20.33 -6.67
C ARG A 77 -0.74 20.89 -6.52
N GLY A 78 -1.65 20.07 -5.97
CA GLY A 78 -3.05 20.46 -5.73
C GLY A 78 -3.96 20.41 -6.97
N ARG A 79 -3.48 19.94 -8.12
CA ARG A 79 -4.27 19.79 -9.35
C ARG A 79 -4.42 18.32 -9.73
N VAL A 80 -5.59 17.96 -10.23
CA VAL A 80 -5.82 16.63 -10.79
C VAL A 80 -5.12 16.55 -12.15
N TRP A 81 -4.34 15.50 -12.34
CA TRP A 81 -3.65 15.19 -13.58
C TRP A 81 -3.87 13.72 -13.93
N ARG A 82 -4.19 13.46 -15.20
CA ARG A 82 -4.40 12.12 -15.74
C ARG A 82 -3.13 11.65 -16.46
N HIS A 83 -2.65 10.47 -16.12
CA HIS A 83 -1.52 9.88 -16.81
C HIS A 83 -1.89 9.52 -18.26
N PRO A 84 -1.03 9.80 -19.25
CA PRO A 84 -1.33 9.56 -20.66
C PRO A 84 -1.43 8.08 -21.01
N LEU A 85 -0.67 7.22 -20.32
CA LEU A 85 -0.70 5.77 -20.52
C LEU A 85 -1.73 5.10 -19.61
N THR A 86 -2.30 4.00 -20.10
CA THR A 86 -3.20 3.13 -19.34
C THR A 86 -2.42 2.13 -18.48
N VAL A 87 -3.09 1.54 -17.50
CA VAL A 87 -2.56 0.45 -16.67
C VAL A 87 -2.54 -0.84 -17.49
N ASP A 88 -1.38 -1.49 -17.58
CA ASP A 88 -1.26 -2.86 -18.08
C ASP A 88 -1.51 -3.88 -16.97
N ALA A 89 -0.88 -3.66 -15.82
CA ALA A 89 -1.06 -4.47 -14.63
C ALA A 89 -0.98 -3.62 -13.35
N LEU A 90 -1.74 -4.03 -12.35
CA LEU A 90 -1.69 -3.47 -11.01
C LEU A 90 -1.34 -4.60 -10.04
N THR A 91 -0.28 -4.41 -9.26
CA THR A 91 0.05 -5.35 -8.19
C THR A 91 -0.11 -4.65 -6.86
N VAL A 92 -0.85 -5.29 -5.96
CA VAL A 92 -0.97 -4.85 -4.58
C VAL A 92 0.06 -5.65 -3.79
N ARG A 93 0.78 -4.97 -2.93
CA ARG A 93 1.73 -5.64 -2.05
C ARG A 93 0.96 -6.65 -1.21
N ASP A 94 1.41 -7.90 -1.25
CA ASP A 94 0.94 -8.89 -0.30
C ASP A 94 1.37 -8.49 1.11
N ASN A 95 0.37 -8.35 1.98
CA ASN A 95 0.54 -8.02 3.39
C ASN A 95 0.16 -9.21 4.29
N SER A 96 -0.04 -10.42 3.73
CA SER A 96 -0.21 -11.66 4.51
C SER A 96 0.88 -11.84 5.55
N ASP A 97 2.11 -11.48 5.17
CA ASP A 97 3.31 -11.65 5.98
C ASP A 97 3.50 -10.48 6.97
N VAL A 98 2.62 -9.48 6.93
CA VAL A 98 2.65 -8.39 7.91
C VAL A 98 2.07 -8.91 9.23
N ILE A 99 2.90 -8.84 10.25
CA ILE A 99 2.60 -9.21 11.62
C ILE A 99 2.53 -7.95 12.48
N GLN A 100 1.82 -8.06 13.58
CA GLN A 100 1.72 -7.05 14.61
C GLN A 100 2.10 -7.66 15.95
N VAL A 101 2.72 -6.86 16.81
CA VAL A 101 2.84 -7.19 18.24
C VAL A 101 1.70 -6.50 18.96
N VAL A 102 0.90 -7.26 19.70
CA VAL A 102 -0.12 -6.72 20.59
C VAL A 102 0.27 -6.96 22.03
N ILE A 103 0.40 -5.87 22.77
CA ILE A 103 0.64 -5.88 24.21
C ILE A 103 -0.68 -5.62 24.92
N THR A 104 -1.08 -6.48 25.84
CA THR A 104 -2.32 -6.33 26.62
C THR A 104 -1.99 -6.22 28.09
N HIS A 105 -2.48 -5.16 28.75
CA HIS A 105 -2.34 -5.01 30.19
C HIS A 105 -3.27 -6.00 30.90
N THR A 106 -2.72 -6.84 31.78
CA THR A 106 -3.43 -8.00 32.36
C THR A 106 -4.62 -7.60 33.21
N ALA A 107 -4.51 -6.51 33.99
CA ALA A 107 -5.58 -6.08 34.90
C ALA A 107 -6.70 -5.28 34.21
N SER A 108 -6.39 -4.56 33.12
CA SER A 108 -7.36 -3.66 32.48
C SER A 108 -7.84 -4.11 31.10
N GLY A 109 -7.20 -5.14 30.52
CA GLY A 109 -7.47 -5.60 29.15
C GLY A 109 -7.08 -4.59 28.05
N LYS A 110 -6.52 -3.42 28.41
CA LYS A 110 -6.15 -2.39 27.44
C LYS A 110 -5.01 -2.90 26.56
N SER A 111 -5.19 -2.76 25.26
CA SER A 111 -4.26 -3.28 24.26
C SER A 111 -3.52 -2.16 23.52
N TYR A 112 -2.26 -2.43 23.20
CA TYR A 112 -1.32 -1.52 22.54
C TYR A 112 -0.64 -2.25 21.37
N ARG A 113 -0.29 -1.50 20.31
CA ARG A 113 0.31 -2.04 19.09
C ARG A 113 1.67 -1.39 18.82
N PRO A 114 2.73 -1.75 19.57
CA PRO A 114 4.05 -1.12 19.43
C PRO A 114 4.73 -1.40 18.08
N TYR A 115 4.29 -2.44 17.36
CA TYR A 115 4.92 -2.86 16.11
C TYR A 115 3.90 -3.43 15.14
N VAL A 116 4.03 -3.01 13.88
CA VAL A 116 3.35 -3.57 12.70
C VAL A 116 4.38 -3.57 11.56
N GLY A 117 4.65 -4.74 10.97
CA GLY A 117 5.66 -4.90 9.92
C GLY A 117 5.86 -6.35 9.52
N ASP A 118 6.87 -6.63 8.70
CA ASP A 118 7.18 -7.94 8.09
C ASP A 118 8.46 -8.58 8.62
N ASP A 119 8.99 -8.08 9.75
CA ASP A 119 10.21 -8.63 10.37
C ASP A 119 9.81 -9.50 11.59
N PRO A 120 9.70 -10.85 11.41
CA PRO A 120 9.31 -11.77 12.48
C PRO A 120 10.30 -11.80 13.63
N ASP A 121 11.60 -11.64 13.36
CA ASP A 121 12.61 -11.64 14.40
C ASP A 121 12.52 -10.39 15.28
N ARG A 122 12.29 -9.23 14.67
CA ARG A 122 12.03 -7.99 15.41
C ARG A 122 10.75 -8.07 16.22
N ALA A 123 9.66 -8.57 15.63
CA ALA A 123 8.40 -8.75 16.36
C ALA A 123 8.57 -9.68 17.56
N LYS A 124 9.28 -10.80 17.39
CA LYS A 124 9.59 -11.75 18.47
C LYS A 124 10.44 -11.12 19.58
N ARG A 125 11.46 -10.33 19.22
CA ARG A 125 12.26 -9.60 20.22
C ARG A 125 11.40 -8.65 21.05
N ILE A 126 10.55 -7.85 20.39
CA ILE A 126 9.65 -6.93 21.09
C ILE A 126 8.69 -7.71 22.00
N ALA A 127 8.02 -8.74 21.49
CA ALA A 127 7.11 -9.55 22.30
C ALA A 127 7.81 -10.18 23.52
N THR A 128 9.02 -10.72 23.33
CA THR A 128 9.80 -11.33 24.42
C THR A 128 10.19 -10.30 25.49
N SER A 129 10.60 -9.09 25.09
CA SER A 129 10.92 -8.02 26.05
C SER A 129 9.73 -7.64 26.95
N TRP A 130 8.50 -7.75 26.44
CA TRP A 130 7.29 -7.44 27.19
C TRP A 130 6.71 -8.65 27.93
N GLY A 131 6.90 -9.87 27.44
CA GLY A 131 6.42 -11.10 28.07
C GLY A 131 7.03 -11.40 29.44
N ASN A 132 8.17 -10.79 29.77
CA ASN A 132 8.79 -10.88 31.10
C ASN A 132 8.20 -9.89 32.12
N ASN A 133 7.23 -9.05 31.74
CA ASN A 133 6.60 -8.09 32.64
C ASN A 133 5.29 -8.68 33.21
N PRO A 134 5.12 -8.80 34.54
CA PRO A 134 3.95 -9.44 35.15
C PRO A 134 2.62 -8.72 34.90
N HIS A 135 2.65 -7.44 34.49
CA HIS A 135 1.45 -6.64 34.23
C HIS A 135 1.01 -6.67 32.76
N TYR A 136 1.75 -7.35 31.89
CA TYR A 136 1.49 -7.33 30.45
C TYR A 136 1.64 -8.72 29.83
N THR A 137 0.79 -9.02 28.86
CA THR A 137 1.03 -10.11 27.90
C THR A 137 1.41 -9.50 26.56
N ALA A 138 2.21 -10.21 25.77
CA ALA A 138 2.58 -9.77 24.43
C ALA A 138 2.45 -10.94 23.46
N VAL A 139 1.72 -10.72 22.37
CA VAL A 139 1.49 -11.73 21.33
C VAL A 139 1.88 -11.18 19.97
N VAL A 140 2.58 -12.00 19.18
CA VAL A 140 2.80 -11.75 17.76
C VAL A 140 1.64 -12.39 17.01
N LYS A 141 0.96 -11.63 16.16
CA LYS A 141 -0.13 -12.15 15.33
C LYS A 141 -0.12 -11.53 13.93
N PRO A 142 -0.73 -12.18 12.93
CA PRO A 142 -0.96 -11.57 11.62
C PRO A 142 -1.71 -10.23 11.76
N LEU A 143 -1.46 -9.30 10.84
CA LEU A 143 -2.21 -8.05 10.78
C LEU A 143 -3.66 -8.30 10.32
N HIS A 144 -3.84 -9.27 9.43
CA HIS A 144 -5.14 -9.72 8.93
C HIS A 144 -5.29 -11.20 9.28
N GLU A 145 -6.29 -11.53 10.10
CA GLU A 145 -6.70 -12.91 10.30
C GLU A 145 -7.44 -13.34 9.04
N HIS A 146 -6.96 -14.38 8.35
CA HIS A 146 -7.71 -14.98 7.24
C HIS A 146 -9.04 -15.48 7.84
N GLN A 147 -10.15 -14.83 7.45
CA GLN A 147 -11.51 -15.32 7.68
C GLN A 147 -11.87 -16.33 6.59
#